data_AF-A0A9E0HCJ4-F1
#
_entry.id   AF-A0A9E0HCJ4-F1
#
_cell.length_a   1.000
_cell.length_b   1.000
_cell.length_c   1.000
_cell.angle_alpha   90.00
_cell.angle_beta   90.00
_cell.angle_gamma   90.00
#
_symmetry.space_group_name_H-M   'P 1'
#
loop_
_entity.id
_entity.type
_entity.pdbx_description
1 polymer ?
#
loop_
_entity_poly.entity_id
_entity_poly.type
_entity_poly.pdbx_seq_one_letter_code
_entity_poly.pdbx_strand_id
1 'polypeptide(L)'
;MSLSACPSCDGLLPNGAAICPHCDAPRPRGWAARLARVAVGGLAAMTLMACYGGPAWIDDCVDGDGDGWFPTCYDEPCDPEVDPNCDCDDARADIHPGAPDVFGDGLDSDCSGADGPGKRRTDAGIDAEEDAGIDAEEDAGIDAPP
;
A
#
# COMPACT_ATOMS: atom_id res chain seq x y z
N MET A 1 28.34 -21.58 -25.07
CA MET A 1 29.21 -22.26 -24.07
C MET A 1 28.32 -22.76 -22.95
N SER A 2 28.34 -24.06 -22.63
CA SER A 2 27.52 -24.59 -21.54
C SER A 2 28.37 -24.65 -20.25
N LEU A 3 27.77 -24.19 -19.16
CA LEU A 3 28.33 -24.19 -17.80
C LEU A 3 27.54 -25.18 -16.96
N SER A 4 28.17 -25.73 -15.93
CA SER A 4 27.48 -26.59 -14.96
C SER A 4 28.02 -26.37 -13.56
N ALA A 5 27.15 -26.43 -12.56
CA ALA A 5 27.52 -26.24 -11.16
C ALA A 5 28.29 -27.43 -10.57
N CYS A 6 29.28 -27.14 -9.72
CA CYS A 6 29.99 -28.11 -8.89
C CYS A 6 29.03 -28.69 -7.83
N PRO A 7 28.90 -30.01 -7.67
CA PRO A 7 27.99 -30.59 -6.68
C PRO A 7 28.42 -30.39 -5.22
N SER A 8 29.65 -29.92 -4.97
CA SER A 8 30.20 -29.76 -3.61
C SER A 8 30.13 -28.32 -3.10
N CYS A 9 30.08 -27.32 -3.99
CA CYS A 9 30.11 -25.89 -3.60
C CYS A 9 29.34 -24.98 -4.56
N ASP A 10 28.58 -25.56 -5.50
CA ASP A 10 27.76 -24.89 -6.52
C ASP A 10 28.48 -23.89 -7.46
N GLY A 11 29.81 -23.83 -7.41
CA GLY A 11 30.62 -23.00 -8.31
C GLY A 11 30.42 -23.36 -9.79
N LEU A 12 30.36 -22.34 -10.66
CA LEU A 12 30.17 -22.51 -12.10
C LEU A 12 31.45 -23.05 -12.75
N LEU A 13 31.34 -24.19 -13.41
CA LEU A 13 32.46 -24.85 -14.08
C LEU A 13 32.27 -24.86 -15.60
N PRO A 14 33.32 -24.56 -16.38
CA PRO A 14 33.33 -24.83 -17.81
C PRO A 14 33.21 -26.33 -18.08
N ASN A 15 32.55 -26.69 -19.17
CA ASN A 15 32.44 -28.07 -19.60
C ASN A 15 33.82 -28.69 -19.86
N GLY A 16 34.15 -29.75 -19.11
CA GLY A 16 35.43 -30.46 -19.22
C GLY A 16 36.32 -30.38 -17.97
N ALA A 17 36.04 -29.46 -17.03
CA ALA A 17 36.80 -29.35 -15.78
C ALA A 17 36.66 -30.65 -14.94
N ALA A 18 37.81 -31.29 -14.65
CA ALA A 18 37.89 -32.52 -13.86
C ALA A 18 37.86 -32.26 -12.34
N ILE A 19 38.33 -31.08 -11.93
CA ILE A 19 38.44 -30.63 -10.54
C ILE A 19 37.85 -29.21 -10.46
N CYS A 20 37.16 -28.90 -9.37
CA CYS A 20 36.62 -27.57 -9.14
C CYS A 20 37.71 -26.60 -8.64
N PRO A 21 37.98 -25.47 -9.30
CA PRO A 21 39.01 -24.52 -8.86
C PRO A 21 38.62 -23.74 -7.59
N HIS A 22 37.37 -23.87 -7.14
CA HIS A 22 36.87 -23.15 -5.97
C HIS A 22 36.95 -23.96 -4.67
N CYS A 23 36.97 -25.30 -4.76
CA CYS A 23 36.94 -26.19 -3.59
C CYS A 23 37.74 -27.49 -3.77
N ASP A 24 38.47 -27.65 -4.88
CA ASP A 24 39.25 -28.83 -5.27
C ASP A 24 38.50 -30.17 -5.29
N ALA A 25 37.16 -30.14 -5.24
CA ALA A 25 36.35 -31.34 -5.31
C ALA A 25 36.43 -32.01 -6.69
N PRO A 26 36.60 -33.34 -6.76
CA PRO A 26 36.57 -34.08 -8.03
C PRO A 26 35.15 -34.12 -8.59
N ARG A 27 35.00 -33.92 -9.90
CA ARG A 27 33.69 -34.00 -10.55
C ARG A 27 33.32 -35.47 -10.85
N PRO A 28 32.24 -36.04 -10.27
CA PRO A 28 31.79 -37.37 -10.64
C PRO A 28 31.27 -37.38 -12.08
N ARG A 29 31.89 -38.17 -12.95
CA ARG A 29 31.46 -38.37 -14.34
C ARG A 29 30.50 -39.55 -14.40
N GLY A 30 29.24 -39.32 -14.78
CA GLY A 30 28.27 -40.39 -14.99
C GLY A 30 26.82 -40.00 -14.74
N TRP A 31 25.89 -40.84 -15.21
CA TRP A 31 24.45 -40.66 -15.05
C TRP A 31 24.00 -40.82 -13.58
N ALA A 32 24.73 -41.58 -12.77
CA ALA A 32 24.42 -41.81 -11.35
C ALA A 32 24.46 -40.52 -10.50
N ALA A 33 25.31 -39.55 -10.85
CA ALA A 33 25.40 -38.26 -10.14
C ALA A 33 24.21 -37.32 -10.45
N ARG A 34 23.41 -37.59 -11.48
CA ARG A 34 22.25 -36.77 -11.85
C ARG A 34 21.03 -37.04 -10.96
N LEU A 35 20.94 -38.22 -10.35
CA LEU A 35 19.79 -38.63 -9.54
C LEU A 35 19.83 -38.10 -8.10
N ALA A 36 20.97 -37.60 -7.62
CA ALA A 36 21.12 -37.07 -6.26
C ALA A 36 20.50 -35.67 -6.05
N ARG A 37 19.88 -35.05 -7.07
CA ARG A 37 19.38 -33.67 -7.00
C ARG A 37 17.91 -33.49 -6.64
N VAL A 38 17.16 -34.57 -6.38
CA VAL A 38 15.69 -34.47 -6.23
C VAL A 38 15.22 -34.30 -4.77
N ALA A 39 16.02 -34.69 -3.77
CA ALA A 39 15.55 -34.74 -2.38
C ALA A 39 15.74 -33.44 -1.56
N VAL A 40 16.63 -32.53 -1.97
CA VAL A 40 16.96 -31.32 -1.17
C VAL A 40 16.22 -30.06 -1.65
N GLY A 41 15.80 -30.01 -2.91
CA GLY A 41 15.13 -28.83 -3.49
C GLY A 41 13.72 -28.58 -2.93
N GLY A 42 12.96 -29.64 -2.60
CA GLY A 42 11.59 -29.50 -2.12
C GLY A 42 11.48 -28.89 -0.71
N LEU A 43 12.37 -29.29 0.20
CA LEU A 43 12.41 -28.76 1.56
C LEU A 43 12.89 -27.31 1.58
N ALA A 44 13.91 -26.97 0.79
CA ALA A 44 14.40 -25.60 0.66
C ALA A 44 13.32 -24.66 0.09
N ALA A 45 12.54 -25.10 -0.89
CA ALA A 45 11.43 -24.32 -1.45
C ALA A 45 10.29 -24.09 -0.44
N MET A 46 9.94 -25.11 0.37
CA MET A 46 8.95 -24.97 1.44
C MET A 46 9.42 -24.02 2.55
N THR A 47 10.69 -24.09 2.96
CA THR A 47 11.25 -23.15 3.94
C THR A 47 11.38 -21.74 3.39
N LEU A 48 11.70 -21.58 2.09
CA LEU A 48 11.74 -20.27 1.44
C LEU A 48 10.35 -19.65 1.34
N MET A 49 9.29 -20.42 1.06
CA MET A 49 7.93 -19.88 1.08
C MET A 49 7.48 -19.52 2.51
N ALA A 50 7.92 -20.26 3.54
CA ALA A 50 7.60 -19.90 4.92
C ALA A 50 8.37 -18.67 5.45
N CYS A 51 9.62 -18.45 5.00
CA CYS A 51 10.42 -17.28 5.40
C CYS A 51 10.30 -16.08 4.45
N TYR A 52 9.93 -16.28 3.19
CA TYR A 52 9.91 -15.26 2.14
C TYR A 52 8.62 -15.26 1.28
N GLY A 53 7.64 -16.10 1.61
CA GLY A 53 6.37 -16.23 0.88
C GLY A 53 5.16 -16.38 1.80
N GLY A 54 5.17 -15.65 2.93
CA GLY A 54 3.91 -15.34 3.61
C GLY A 54 2.98 -14.61 2.63
N PRO A 55 1.65 -14.71 2.80
CA PRO A 55 0.74 -13.88 2.02
C PRO A 55 1.27 -12.45 2.12
N ALA A 56 1.35 -11.74 0.99
CA ALA A 56 1.47 -10.30 1.05
C ALA A 56 0.36 -9.90 2.04
N TRP A 57 0.78 -9.39 3.19
CA TRP A 57 -0.07 -8.64 4.11
C TRP A 57 -1.03 -7.90 3.21
N ILE A 58 -2.33 -8.16 3.40
CA ILE A 58 -3.36 -7.42 2.69
C ILE A 58 -2.93 -5.95 2.84
N ASP A 59 -2.47 -5.40 1.72
CA ASP A 59 -1.99 -4.04 1.66
C ASP A 59 -3.30 -3.28 1.48
N ASP A 60 -4.02 -3.04 2.58
CA ASP A 60 -5.31 -2.35 2.55
C ASP A 60 -5.16 -0.90 2.02
N CYS A 61 -3.92 -0.42 1.89
CA CYS A 61 -3.57 0.77 1.12
C CYS A 61 -3.17 0.40 -0.31
N VAL A 62 -4.06 -0.30 -1.00
CA VAL A 62 -4.08 -0.43 -2.46
C VAL A 62 -4.83 0.77 -3.02
N ASP A 63 -4.30 1.34 -4.10
CA ASP A 63 -5.00 2.31 -4.95
C ASP A 63 -6.03 1.54 -5.80
N GLY A 64 -7.27 1.53 -5.31
CA GLY A 64 -8.39 0.74 -5.81
C GLY A 64 -8.96 1.25 -7.13
N ASP A 65 -8.90 2.56 -7.36
CA ASP A 65 -9.46 3.21 -8.54
C ASP A 65 -8.42 3.75 -9.55
N GLY A 66 -7.14 3.77 -9.17
CA GLY A 66 -6.00 4.07 -10.03
C GLY A 66 -5.72 5.56 -10.18
N ASP A 67 -6.16 6.42 -9.26
CA ASP A 67 -5.97 7.87 -9.34
C ASP A 67 -4.65 8.36 -8.71
N GLY A 68 -3.93 7.46 -8.04
CA GLY A 68 -2.64 7.71 -7.40
C GLY A 68 -2.73 8.22 -5.97
N TRP A 69 -3.93 8.28 -5.39
CA TRP A 69 -4.19 8.41 -3.96
C TRP A 69 -4.45 7.04 -3.35
N PHE A 70 -4.35 6.96 -2.03
CA PHE A 70 -4.44 5.69 -1.31
C PHE A 70 -5.28 5.89 -0.05
N PRO A 71 -6.12 4.92 0.33
CA PRO A 71 -6.85 4.96 1.59
C PRO A 71 -5.89 4.78 2.77
N THR A 72 -6.39 4.92 4.01
CA THR A 72 -5.55 4.58 5.16
C THR A 72 -5.18 3.09 5.12
N CYS A 73 -3.95 2.78 5.50
CA CYS A 73 -3.60 1.42 5.85
C CYS A 73 -4.34 1.08 7.16
N TYR A 74 -4.90 -0.13 7.29
CA TYR A 74 -5.51 -0.69 8.51
C TYR A 74 -7.00 -0.40 8.79
N ASP A 75 -7.82 -0.17 7.75
CA ASP A 75 -9.28 0.06 7.86
C ASP A 75 -9.65 1.24 8.78
N GLU A 76 -8.74 2.19 8.99
CA GLU A 76 -9.04 3.41 9.73
C GLU A 76 -9.77 4.39 8.80
N PRO A 77 -10.81 5.11 9.27
CA PRO A 77 -11.47 6.10 8.45
C PRO A 77 -10.47 7.21 8.08
N CYS A 78 -10.56 7.75 6.87
CA CYS A 78 -9.78 8.93 6.51
C CYS A 78 -10.10 10.08 7.45
N ASP A 79 -9.07 10.59 8.10
CA ASP A 79 -9.12 11.81 8.88
C ASP A 79 -8.19 12.82 8.21
N PRO A 80 -8.74 13.84 7.52
CA PRO A 80 -7.91 14.82 6.83
C PRO A 80 -7.03 15.61 7.79
N GLU A 81 -7.35 15.71 9.09
CA GLU A 81 -6.47 16.37 10.07
C GLU A 81 -5.19 15.56 10.34
N VAL A 82 -5.30 14.23 10.32
CA VAL A 82 -4.20 13.29 10.58
C VAL A 82 -3.43 12.97 9.29
N ASP A 83 -4.15 12.64 8.21
CA ASP A 83 -3.60 12.34 6.90
C ASP A 83 -4.34 13.12 5.79
N PRO A 84 -3.81 14.29 5.39
CA PRO A 84 -4.41 15.10 4.32
C PRO A 84 -4.36 14.46 2.94
N ASN A 85 -3.64 13.35 2.77
CA ASN A 85 -3.48 12.67 1.49
C ASN A 85 -4.26 11.35 1.43
N CYS A 86 -5.13 11.10 2.42
CA CYS A 86 -5.96 9.91 2.46
C CYS A 86 -7.07 10.00 1.42
N ASP A 87 -7.25 8.95 0.63
CA ASP A 87 -8.39 8.79 -0.27
C ASP A 87 -9.62 8.28 0.49
N CYS A 88 -10.65 9.14 0.56
CA CYS A 88 -11.89 8.88 1.26
C CYS A 88 -12.87 7.99 0.49
N ASP A 89 -12.67 7.77 -0.83
CA ASP A 89 -13.47 6.86 -1.64
C ASP A 89 -12.60 6.15 -2.70
N ASP A 90 -11.85 5.13 -2.26
CA ASP A 90 -10.96 4.26 -3.05
C ASP A 90 -11.66 3.42 -4.16
N ALA A 91 -12.92 3.69 -4.44
CA ALA A 91 -13.66 3.15 -5.57
C ALA A 91 -13.92 4.18 -6.68
N ARG A 92 -13.50 5.44 -6.49
CA ARG A 92 -13.89 6.59 -7.31
C ARG A 92 -12.73 7.57 -7.52
N ALA A 93 -12.05 7.39 -8.64
CA ALA A 93 -10.93 8.23 -9.10
C ALA A 93 -11.23 9.74 -9.30
N ASP A 94 -12.47 10.17 -9.11
CA ASP A 94 -12.90 11.58 -9.14
C ASP A 94 -13.12 12.18 -7.74
N ILE A 95 -12.98 11.37 -6.68
CA ILE A 95 -13.05 11.75 -5.28
C ILE A 95 -11.68 11.48 -4.68
N HIS A 96 -10.96 12.54 -4.38
CA HIS A 96 -9.61 12.42 -3.83
C HIS A 96 -9.15 13.76 -3.26
N PRO A 97 -8.10 13.79 -2.44
CA PRO A 97 -7.55 15.03 -1.92
C PRO A 97 -7.34 16.11 -2.99
N GLY A 98 -8.01 17.24 -2.80
CA GLY A 98 -7.93 18.40 -3.69
C GLY A 98 -8.67 18.30 -5.02
N ALA A 99 -9.57 17.33 -5.19
CA ALA A 99 -10.50 17.32 -6.32
C ALA A 99 -11.43 18.56 -6.29
N PRO A 100 -12.09 18.92 -7.39
CA PRO A 100 -13.10 19.97 -7.38
C PRO A 100 -14.33 19.52 -6.59
N ASP A 101 -14.70 20.27 -5.56
CA ASP A 101 -15.86 19.95 -4.74
C ASP A 101 -17.01 20.95 -4.90
N VAL A 102 -18.25 20.45 -4.91
CA VAL A 102 -19.46 21.23 -5.20
C VAL A 102 -20.28 21.40 -3.93
N PHE A 103 -20.24 22.62 -3.39
CA PHE A 103 -20.96 22.96 -2.17
C PHE A 103 -22.47 22.60 -2.22
N GLY A 104 -22.89 21.78 -1.27
CA GLY A 104 -24.28 21.41 -0.98
C GLY A 104 -24.83 20.28 -1.85
N ASP A 105 -23.98 19.50 -2.52
CA ASP A 105 -24.42 18.32 -3.27
C ASP A 105 -24.43 17.02 -2.43
N GLY A 106 -23.92 17.10 -1.20
CA GLY A 106 -23.86 16.02 -0.22
C GLY A 106 -22.66 15.10 -0.38
N LEU A 107 -21.70 15.43 -1.26
CA LEU A 107 -20.46 14.69 -1.48
C LEU A 107 -19.27 15.53 -1.01
N ASP A 108 -18.31 14.88 -0.36
CA ASP A 108 -16.99 15.47 -0.09
C ASP A 108 -16.05 14.96 -1.17
N SER A 109 -15.98 15.68 -2.29
CA SER A 109 -15.19 15.22 -3.45
C SER A 109 -13.69 15.43 -3.22
N ASP A 110 -13.31 16.39 -2.35
CA ASP A 110 -11.92 16.78 -2.12
C ASP A 110 -11.29 16.15 -0.87
N CYS A 111 -12.01 15.21 -0.24
CA CYS A 111 -11.66 14.52 1.01
C CYS A 111 -11.23 15.47 2.13
N SER A 112 -11.85 16.65 2.21
CA SER A 112 -11.51 17.67 3.21
C SER A 112 -12.25 17.50 4.54
N GLY A 113 -13.21 16.59 4.61
CA GLY A 113 -14.10 16.36 5.74
C GLY A 113 -15.36 17.24 5.72
N ALA A 114 -15.64 17.92 4.60
CA ALA A 114 -16.80 18.79 4.45
C ALA A 114 -17.30 18.78 3.00
N ASP A 115 -18.61 18.99 2.82
CA ASP A 115 -19.22 19.22 1.50
C ASP A 115 -18.98 20.68 1.07
N GLY A 116 -18.02 20.86 0.18
CA GLY A 116 -17.67 22.12 -0.47
C GLY A 116 -16.17 22.37 -0.54
N PRO A 117 -15.73 23.26 -1.45
CA PRO A 117 -14.33 23.46 -1.76
C PRO A 117 -13.53 23.90 -0.53
N GLY A 118 -12.67 23.01 -0.05
CA GLY A 118 -11.60 23.17 0.93
C GLY A 118 -11.81 24.16 2.09
N LYS A 119 -11.74 23.64 3.32
CA LYS A 119 -11.09 24.35 4.43
C LYS A 119 -9.64 24.61 4.03
N ARG A 120 -9.36 25.74 3.38
CA ARG A 120 -8.00 26.12 3.02
C ARG A 120 -7.17 26.13 4.29
N ARG A 121 -6.15 25.25 4.40
CA ARG A 121 -5.12 25.32 5.44
C ARG A 121 -4.38 26.63 5.27
N THR A 122 -4.96 27.69 5.79
CA THR A 122 -4.23 28.86 6.22
C THR A 122 -4.29 28.83 7.72
N ASP A 123 -3.13 29.05 8.32
CA ASP A 123 -2.86 29.18 9.75
C ASP A 123 -3.56 30.43 10.36
N ALA A 124 -4.68 30.85 9.76
CA ALA A 124 -5.59 31.91 10.13
C ALA A 124 -7.00 31.34 9.94
N GLY A 125 -7.68 31.10 11.07
CA GLY A 125 -8.88 30.29 11.18
C GLY A 125 -10.05 30.70 10.29
N ILE A 126 -10.90 29.71 10.02
CA ILE A 126 -12.34 29.92 9.81
C ILE A 126 -13.05 28.83 10.64
N ASP A 127 -13.50 29.26 11.81
CA ASP A 127 -14.75 28.88 12.46
C ASP A 127 -15.55 27.79 11.71
N ALA A 128 -15.36 26.55 12.17
CA ALA A 128 -16.19 25.40 11.81
C ALA A 128 -17.20 25.07 12.92
N GLU A 129 -17.52 26.03 13.78
CA GLU A 129 -18.74 26.00 14.58
C GLU A 129 -19.68 27.10 14.08
N GLU A 130 -20.32 26.85 12.95
CA GLU A 130 -21.68 27.34 12.79
C GLU A 130 -22.50 26.20 12.21
N ASP A 131 -22.99 25.38 13.15
CA ASP A 131 -24.13 24.52 12.98
C ASP A 131 -25.15 25.21 12.07
N ALA A 132 -25.33 24.67 10.87
CA ALA A 132 -26.52 24.94 10.06
C ALA A 132 -27.73 24.26 10.75
N GLY A 133 -28.08 24.76 11.94
CA GLY A 133 -29.31 24.50 12.65
C GLY A 133 -30.35 25.48 12.16
N ILE A 134 -31.38 24.96 11.50
CA ILE A 134 -32.52 25.70 11.00
C ILE A 134 -33.54 25.78 12.13
N ASP A 135 -33.63 26.90 12.83
CA ASP A 135 -34.78 27.25 13.67
C ASP A 135 -35.11 28.74 13.55
N ALA A 136 -35.69 29.07 12.40
CA ALA A 136 -36.57 30.21 12.31
C ALA A 136 -37.89 29.87 13.01
N GLU A 137 -38.09 30.26 14.27
CA GLU A 137 -39.41 30.59 14.84
C GLU A 137 -39.25 31.65 15.96
N GLU A 138 -40.02 32.75 15.85
CA GLU A 138 -40.69 33.49 16.93
C GLU A 138 -39.82 33.94 18.13
N ASP A 139 -39.62 35.23 18.42
CA ASP A 139 -40.71 36.10 18.84
C ASP A 139 -40.24 37.55 19.00
N ALA A 140 -41.16 38.48 18.78
CA ALA A 140 -40.96 39.90 18.98
C ALA A 140 -40.80 40.24 20.47
N GLY A 141 -39.91 41.17 20.81
CA GLY A 141 -39.77 41.63 22.19
C GLY A 141 -38.89 42.85 22.33
N ILE A 142 -39.45 44.02 22.06
CA ILE A 142 -38.95 45.31 22.55
C ILE A 142 -38.86 45.20 24.08
N ASP A 143 -37.67 45.33 24.67
CA ASP A 143 -37.50 45.87 26.03
C ASP A 143 -36.01 46.17 26.32
N ALA A 144 -35.64 47.44 26.16
CA ALA A 144 -34.48 48.02 26.83
C ALA A 144 -34.94 48.61 28.18
N PRO A 145 -34.26 48.30 29.30
CA PRO A 145 -34.07 49.33 30.32
C PRO A 145 -32.77 49.18 31.16
N PRO A 146 -32.49 50.14 32.05
CA PRO A 146 -32.07 51.53 31.80
C PRO A 146 -30.54 51.72 31.77
#